data_AF-A0A2V7W2I5-F1
#
_entry.id   AF-A0A2V7W2I5-F1
#
_cell.length_a   1.000
_cell.length_b   1.000
_cell.length_c   1.000
_cell.angle_alpha   90.00
_cell.angle_beta   90.00
_cell.angle_gamma   90.00
#
_symmetry.space_group_name_H-M   'P 1'
#
loop_
_entity.id
_entity.type
_entity.pdbx_description
1 polymer ?
#
loop_
_entity_poly.entity_id
_entity_poly.type
_entity_poly.pdbx_seq_one_letter_code
_entity_poly.pdbx_strand_id
1 'polypeptide(L)'
;MLVHPAEARRQFREYASGEITNENLAWGALLIALEDNPRIDPHHYLNELDALALRALHRCSRNEPPIFRLGHLHAEVFDEAGYRGDETNYYDPRNAYLHEVIERKVGLPITLSIIFLHVAAKLGLAAAGVGLPGHYIVKVQFELNEVYVDPFNEGSTMTMMEIEKLLHQISDGTIELTSDHLRAWSGRQTLHRVLGNLQSMWMRTGDPRKAAAARERMEILGA
;
A
#
# COMPACT_ATOMS: atom_id res chain seq x y z
N MET A 1 3.36 -0.62 -25.11
CA MET A 1 2.99 -1.89 -25.78
C MET A 1 1.71 -2.41 -25.14
N LEU A 2 0.73 -2.91 -25.89
CA LEU A 2 -0.49 -3.47 -25.30
C LEU A 2 -0.19 -4.86 -24.74
N VAL A 3 -0.37 -5.07 -23.44
CA VAL A 3 -0.24 -6.38 -22.80
C VAL A 3 -1.60 -7.06 -22.77
N HIS A 4 -1.69 -8.30 -23.25
CA HIS A 4 -2.95 -9.05 -23.20
C HIS A 4 -3.32 -9.40 -21.73
N PRO A 5 -4.59 -9.36 -21.29
CA PRO A 5 -4.94 -9.67 -19.89
C PRO A 5 -4.43 -11.05 -19.41
N ALA A 6 -4.46 -12.07 -20.27
CA ALA A 6 -3.91 -13.40 -19.94
C ALA A 6 -2.38 -13.39 -19.73
N GLU A 7 -1.66 -12.52 -20.43
CA GLU A 7 -0.23 -12.29 -20.24
C GLU A 7 0.04 -11.64 -18.89
N ALA A 8 -0.69 -10.56 -18.57
CA ALA A 8 -0.61 -9.87 -17.29
C ALA A 8 -0.87 -10.84 -16.11
N ARG A 9 -1.90 -11.68 -16.25
CA ARG A 9 -2.24 -12.71 -15.26
C ARG A 9 -1.15 -13.75 -15.09
N ARG A 10 -0.47 -14.15 -16.17
CA ARG A 10 0.67 -15.08 -16.09
C ARG A 10 1.82 -14.45 -15.31
N GLN A 11 2.15 -13.18 -15.60
CA GLN A 11 3.20 -12.44 -14.88
C GLN A 11 2.86 -12.32 -13.39
N PHE A 12 1.61 -11.99 -13.04
CA PHE A 12 1.18 -11.94 -11.65
C PHE A 12 1.30 -13.30 -10.94
N ARG A 13 0.98 -14.41 -11.63
CA ARG A 13 1.14 -15.77 -11.08
C ARG A 13 2.59 -16.13 -10.83
N GLU A 14 3.47 -15.81 -11.77
CA GLU A 14 4.91 -16.03 -11.63
C GLU A 14 5.45 -15.24 -10.43
N TYR A 15 5.11 -13.96 -10.33
CA TYR A 15 5.42 -13.12 -9.17
C TYR A 15 4.89 -13.72 -7.86
N ALA A 16 3.62 -14.13 -7.82
CA ALA A 16 2.96 -14.63 -6.61
C ALA A 16 3.55 -15.96 -6.11
N SER A 17 4.29 -16.69 -6.96
CA SER A 17 5.00 -17.92 -6.59
C SER A 17 6.28 -17.67 -5.78
N GLY A 18 6.82 -16.44 -5.83
CA GLY A 18 8.00 -16.03 -5.08
C GLY A 18 7.69 -15.47 -3.69
N GLU A 19 8.76 -15.05 -3.01
CA GLU A 19 8.66 -14.29 -1.77
C GLU A 19 8.18 -12.85 -2.07
N ILE A 20 7.23 -12.36 -1.27
CA ILE A 20 6.71 -11.00 -1.39
C ILE A 20 7.23 -10.18 -0.22
N THR A 21 8.19 -9.30 -0.50
CA THR A 21 8.82 -8.38 0.46
C THR A 21 8.44 -6.94 0.12
N ASN A 22 8.80 -5.99 0.99
CA ASN A 22 8.58 -4.56 0.69
C ASN A 22 9.33 -4.09 -0.57
N GLU A 23 10.41 -4.76 -0.97
CA GLU A 23 11.18 -4.39 -2.18
C GLU A 23 10.42 -4.69 -3.48
N ASN A 24 9.51 -5.67 -3.47
CA ASN A 24 8.76 -6.09 -4.65
C ASN A 24 7.23 -5.97 -4.49
N LEU A 25 6.74 -5.45 -3.35
CA LEU A 25 5.31 -5.29 -3.09
C LEU A 25 4.64 -4.32 -4.06
N ALA A 26 5.29 -3.19 -4.36
CA ALA A 26 4.81 -2.22 -5.35
C ALA A 26 4.72 -2.83 -6.75
N TRP A 27 5.70 -3.67 -7.12
CA TRP A 27 5.67 -4.42 -8.37
C TRP A 27 4.45 -5.34 -8.47
N GLY A 28 4.14 -6.10 -7.40
CA GLY A 28 2.94 -6.92 -7.34
C GLY A 28 1.64 -6.13 -7.52
N ALA A 29 1.55 -4.95 -6.90
CA ALA A 29 0.40 -4.07 -7.05
C ALA A 29 0.27 -3.48 -8.47
N LEU A 30 1.39 -3.21 -9.16
CA LEU A 30 1.40 -2.79 -10.56
C LEU A 30 1.00 -3.93 -11.50
N LEU A 31 1.41 -5.17 -11.23
CA LEU A 31 0.97 -6.35 -11.99
C LEU A 31 -0.54 -6.61 -11.83
N ILE A 32 -1.11 -6.35 -10.65
CA ILE A 32 -2.56 -6.35 -10.46
C ILE A 32 -3.23 -5.33 -11.40
N ALA A 33 -2.69 -4.12 -11.47
CA ALA A 33 -3.25 -3.07 -12.32
C ALA A 33 -3.12 -3.37 -13.82
N LEU A 34 -2.04 -4.03 -14.24
CA LEU A 34 -1.73 -4.33 -15.63
C LEU A 34 -2.82 -5.17 -16.32
N GLU A 35 -3.45 -6.10 -15.59
CA GLU A 35 -4.51 -6.94 -16.15
C GLU A 35 -5.76 -6.13 -16.53
N ASP A 36 -6.13 -5.16 -15.71
CA ASP A 36 -7.30 -4.30 -15.95
C ASP A 36 -6.96 -3.09 -16.84
N ASN A 37 -5.67 -2.72 -16.92
CA ASN A 37 -5.16 -1.56 -17.64
C ASN A 37 -4.00 -1.97 -18.56
N PRO A 38 -4.29 -2.63 -19.70
CA PRO A 38 -3.28 -3.31 -20.54
C PRO A 38 -2.28 -2.39 -21.25
N ARG A 39 -2.42 -1.07 -21.09
CA ARG A 39 -1.56 -0.07 -21.74
C ARG A 39 -0.50 0.51 -20.81
N ILE A 40 -0.60 0.25 -19.50
CA ILE A 40 0.36 0.77 -18.54
C ILE A 40 1.72 0.10 -18.75
N ASP A 41 2.79 0.83 -18.40
CA ASP A 41 4.13 0.27 -18.27
C ASP A 41 4.47 0.18 -16.77
N PRO A 42 4.40 -1.01 -16.15
CA PRO A 42 4.74 -1.16 -14.73
C PRO A 42 6.14 -0.66 -14.38
N HIS A 43 7.11 -0.77 -15.28
CA HIS A 43 8.48 -0.30 -15.01
C HIS A 43 8.56 1.22 -14.91
N HIS A 44 7.75 1.94 -15.69
CA HIS A 44 7.66 3.40 -15.59
C HIS A 44 7.27 3.85 -14.18
N TYR A 45 6.18 3.28 -13.63
CA TYR A 45 5.71 3.63 -12.28
C TYR A 45 6.66 3.15 -11.19
N LEU A 46 7.32 1.99 -11.36
CA LEU A 46 8.34 1.54 -10.42
C LEU A 46 9.53 2.51 -10.38
N ASN A 47 9.96 3.01 -11.54
CA ASN A 47 11.03 4.00 -11.64
C ASN A 47 10.62 5.34 -10.99
N GLU A 48 9.34 5.73 -11.04
CA GLU A 48 8.86 6.91 -10.31
C GLU A 48 8.96 6.74 -8.78
N LEU A 49 8.62 5.55 -8.26
CA LEU A 49 8.77 5.25 -6.84
C LEU A 49 10.25 5.16 -6.43
N ASP A 50 11.11 4.62 -7.28
CA ASP A 50 12.56 4.62 -7.06
C ASP A 50 13.12 6.04 -7.09
N ALA A 51 12.65 6.91 -7.99
CA ALA A 51 13.04 8.32 -8.02
C ALA A 51 12.59 9.08 -6.76
N LEU A 52 11.39 8.77 -6.24
CA LEU A 52 10.90 9.29 -4.95
C LEU A 52 11.81 8.86 -3.79
N ALA A 53 12.16 7.57 -3.74
CA ALA A 53 13.06 7.04 -2.74
C ALA A 53 14.48 7.62 -2.82
N LEU A 54 15.00 7.83 -4.04
CA LEU A 54 16.30 8.45 -4.25
C LEU A 54 16.35 9.88 -3.73
N ARG A 55 15.29 10.68 -3.93
CA ARG A 55 15.24 12.04 -3.36
C ARG A 55 15.27 12.02 -1.84
N ALA A 56 14.52 11.10 -1.21
CA ALA A 56 14.56 10.93 0.25
C ALA A 56 15.96 10.49 0.72
N LEU A 57 16.58 9.55 0.00
CA LEU A 57 17.93 9.08 0.30
C LEU A 57 18.99 10.18 0.16
N HIS A 58 18.84 11.11 -0.78
CA HIS A 58 19.76 12.24 -0.95
C HIS A 58 19.73 13.23 0.23
N ARG A 59 18.65 13.25 1.03
CA ARG A 59 18.57 14.03 2.27
C ARG A 59 19.25 13.32 3.45
N CYS A 60 19.42 12.00 3.36
CA CYS A 60 20.03 11.20 4.43
C CYS A 60 21.53 11.47 4.57
N SER A 61 22.00 11.44 5.81
CA SER A 61 23.44 11.48 6.13
C SER A 61 23.99 10.09 6.48
N ARG A 62 25.31 9.91 6.38
CA ARG A 62 25.95 8.63 6.75
C ARG A 62 25.75 8.37 8.24
N ASN A 63 25.36 7.15 8.59
CA ASN A 63 25.05 6.71 9.97
C ASN A 63 23.89 7.48 10.63
N GLU A 64 23.00 8.07 9.83
CA GLU A 64 21.84 8.77 10.35
C GLU A 64 20.88 7.81 11.10
N PRO A 65 20.44 8.17 12.31
CA PRO A 65 19.48 7.36 13.06
C PRO A 65 18.20 7.11 12.25
N PRO A 66 17.62 5.90 12.30
CA PRO A 66 16.42 5.54 11.53
C PRO A 66 15.26 6.55 11.61
N ILE A 67 15.07 7.21 12.76
CA ILE A 67 13.99 8.18 12.95
C ILE A 67 14.10 9.41 12.01
N PHE A 68 15.31 9.87 11.72
CA PHE A 68 15.51 10.98 10.77
C PHE A 68 15.27 10.51 9.34
N ARG A 69 15.65 9.28 9.00
CA ARG A 69 15.31 8.65 7.71
C ARG A 69 13.80 8.54 7.52
N LEU A 70 13.04 8.23 8.58
CA LEU A 70 11.58 8.30 8.55
C LEU A 70 11.08 9.73 8.29
N GLY A 71 11.71 10.74 8.89
CA GLY A 71 11.40 12.15 8.61
C GLY A 71 11.66 12.54 7.14
N HIS A 72 12.77 12.10 6.54
CA HIS A 72 13.05 12.35 5.12
C HIS A 72 12.06 11.65 4.19
N LEU A 73 11.66 10.43 4.54
CA LEU A 73 10.58 9.73 3.85
C LEU A 73 9.29 10.54 3.93
N HIS A 74 8.91 10.99 5.12
CA HIS A 74 7.69 11.78 5.32
C HIS A 74 7.69 13.03 4.46
N ALA A 75 8.78 13.81 4.53
CA ALA A 75 8.93 15.03 3.75
C ALA A 75 8.77 14.77 2.25
N GLU A 76 9.42 13.74 1.71
CA GLU A 76 9.35 13.48 0.27
C GLU A 76 8.01 12.92 -0.19
N VAL A 77 7.42 11.99 0.59
CA VAL A 77 6.17 11.33 0.19
C VAL A 77 4.98 12.25 0.40
N PHE A 78 4.87 12.89 1.56
CA PHE A 78 3.66 13.63 1.93
C PHE A 78 3.80 15.13 1.64
N ASP A 79 4.87 15.76 2.10
CA ASP A 79 5.01 17.22 1.99
C ASP A 79 5.36 17.68 0.56
N GLU A 80 6.31 17.01 -0.09
CA GLU A 80 6.80 17.40 -1.43
C GLU A 80 6.00 16.75 -2.57
N ALA A 81 5.76 15.43 -2.49
CA ALA A 81 5.01 14.72 -3.53
C ALA A 81 3.48 14.81 -3.36
N GLY A 82 2.98 15.21 -2.19
CA GLY A 82 1.56 15.51 -1.96
C GLY A 82 0.63 14.30 -1.92
N TYR A 83 1.16 13.11 -1.61
CA TYR A 83 0.33 11.90 -1.47
C TYR A 83 -0.64 12.03 -0.30
N ARG A 84 -1.93 11.74 -0.51
CA ARG A 84 -2.95 11.82 0.54
C ARG A 84 -4.14 10.91 0.29
N GLY A 85 -4.98 10.72 1.31
CA GLY A 85 -6.24 9.99 1.20
C GLY A 85 -7.26 10.66 0.27
N ASP A 86 -8.02 9.86 -0.47
CA ASP A 86 -9.19 10.35 -1.21
C ASP A 86 -10.47 10.17 -0.38
N GLU A 87 -10.78 11.15 0.46
CA GLU A 87 -12.00 11.14 1.28
C GLU A 87 -13.26 11.40 0.44
N THR A 88 -13.13 12.17 -0.65
CA THR A 88 -14.28 12.60 -1.45
C THR A 88 -14.80 11.47 -2.35
N ASN A 89 -13.89 10.71 -2.97
CA ASN A 89 -14.23 9.63 -3.89
C ASN A 89 -13.69 8.29 -3.38
N TYR A 90 -13.80 8.03 -2.08
CA TYR A 90 -13.20 6.87 -1.42
C TYR A 90 -13.45 5.53 -2.13
N TYR A 91 -14.65 5.32 -2.67
CA TYR A 91 -15.04 4.08 -3.34
C TYR A 91 -14.72 4.01 -4.84
N ASP A 92 -13.99 4.99 -5.39
CA ASP A 92 -13.50 4.95 -6.77
C ASP A 92 -12.45 3.83 -6.93
N PRO A 93 -12.66 2.84 -7.83
CA PRO A 93 -11.69 1.77 -8.08
C PRO A 93 -10.28 2.26 -8.42
N ARG A 94 -10.14 3.46 -8.99
CA ARG A 94 -8.83 4.07 -9.30
C ARG A 94 -7.95 4.23 -8.05
N ASN A 95 -8.55 4.40 -6.87
CA ASN A 95 -7.81 4.53 -5.61
C ASN A 95 -7.14 3.21 -5.15
N ALA A 96 -7.53 2.08 -5.74
CA ALA A 96 -6.97 0.76 -5.47
C ALA A 96 -5.91 0.31 -6.49
N TYR A 97 -5.70 1.06 -7.60
CA TYR A 97 -4.66 0.76 -8.57
C TYR A 97 -3.42 1.62 -8.34
N LEU A 98 -2.26 1.00 -8.12
CA LEU A 98 -1.06 1.75 -7.73
C LEU A 98 -0.62 2.79 -8.77
N HIS A 99 -0.72 2.49 -10.07
CA HIS A 99 -0.38 3.45 -11.14
C HIS A 99 -1.24 4.72 -11.09
N GLU A 100 -2.55 4.60 -10.92
CA GLU A 100 -3.48 5.72 -10.76
C GLU A 100 -3.19 6.53 -9.50
N VAL A 101 -2.83 5.87 -8.39
CA VAL A 101 -2.46 6.55 -7.14
C VAL A 101 -1.15 7.33 -7.33
N ILE A 102 -0.18 6.77 -8.04
CA ILE A 102 1.08 7.45 -8.37
C ILE A 102 0.81 8.68 -9.25
N GLU A 103 -0.06 8.60 -10.24
CA GLU A 103 -0.38 9.75 -11.10
C GLU A 103 -1.18 10.83 -10.39
N ARG A 104 -2.23 10.42 -9.68
CA ARG A 104 -3.21 11.34 -9.06
C ARG A 104 -2.77 11.86 -7.70
N LYS A 105 -1.76 11.22 -7.08
CA LYS A 105 -1.30 11.46 -5.70
C LYS A 105 -2.40 11.31 -4.64
N VAL A 106 -3.47 10.58 -4.96
CA VAL A 106 -4.56 10.28 -4.04
C VAL A 106 -4.94 8.80 -4.11
N GLY A 107 -5.23 8.19 -2.95
CA GLY A 107 -5.46 6.75 -2.90
C GLY A 107 -6.16 6.26 -1.63
N LEU A 108 -6.16 4.93 -1.46
CA LEU A 108 -6.64 4.24 -0.29
C LEU A 108 -5.55 4.13 0.78
N PRO A 109 -5.91 3.85 2.05
CA PRO A 109 -4.92 3.62 3.10
C PRO A 109 -3.87 2.57 2.70
N ILE A 110 -4.32 1.47 2.08
CA ILE A 110 -3.43 0.38 1.67
C ILE A 110 -2.53 0.72 0.49
N THR A 111 -2.99 1.49 -0.51
CA THR A 111 -2.18 1.82 -1.69
C THR A 111 -1.15 2.90 -1.38
N LEU A 112 -1.52 3.88 -0.55
CA LEU A 112 -0.58 4.87 -0.01
C LEU A 112 0.46 4.20 0.90
N SER A 113 0.05 3.19 1.67
CA SER A 113 0.99 2.38 2.47
C SER A 113 1.95 1.57 1.63
N ILE A 114 1.55 1.07 0.45
CA ILE A 114 2.48 0.40 -0.47
C ILE A 114 3.56 1.36 -0.99
N ILE A 115 3.20 2.61 -1.30
CA ILE A 115 4.17 3.66 -1.68
C ILE A 115 5.14 3.93 -0.52
N PHE A 116 4.60 4.12 0.68
CA PHE A 116 5.41 4.31 1.88
C PHE A 116 6.39 3.15 2.10
N LEU A 117 5.91 1.90 2.05
CA LEU A 117 6.72 0.70 2.28
C LEU A 117 7.82 0.54 1.23
N HIS A 118 7.55 0.89 -0.04
CA HIS A 118 8.56 0.89 -1.10
C HIS A 118 9.70 1.85 -0.76
N VAL A 119 9.38 3.10 -0.41
CA VAL A 119 10.40 4.11 -0.04
C VAL A 119 11.13 3.70 1.24
N ALA A 120 10.41 3.20 2.25
CA ALA A 120 10.98 2.74 3.51
C ALA A 120 12.02 1.63 3.31
N ALA A 121 11.75 0.67 2.41
CA ALA A 121 12.70 -0.39 2.07
C ALA A 121 14.00 0.18 1.49
N LYS A 122 13.92 1.14 0.56
CA LYS A 122 15.10 1.80 -0.04
C LYS A 122 15.90 2.63 0.96
N LEU A 123 15.24 3.17 1.97
CA LEU A 123 15.88 3.89 3.07
C LEU A 123 16.41 2.97 4.17
N GLY A 124 16.23 1.64 4.06
CA GLY A 124 16.64 0.68 5.07
C GLY A 124 15.89 0.83 6.39
N LEU A 125 14.62 1.19 6.34
CA LEU A 125 13.71 1.24 7.49
C LEU A 125 13.02 -0.11 7.66
N ALA A 126 12.99 -0.60 8.91
CA ALA A 126 12.23 -1.79 9.28
C ALA A 126 10.74 -1.44 9.39
N ALA A 127 10.05 -1.42 8.24
CA ALA A 127 8.64 -1.08 8.16
C ALA A 127 7.79 -2.29 7.74
N ALA A 128 6.57 -2.38 8.27
CA ALA A 128 5.59 -3.38 7.86
C ALA A 128 4.19 -2.79 7.87
N GLY A 129 3.35 -3.21 6.93
CA GLY A 129 1.96 -2.83 6.97
C GLY A 129 1.19 -3.55 8.07
N VAL A 130 0.12 -2.89 8.54
CA VAL A 130 -0.79 -3.38 9.58
C VAL A 130 -2.20 -3.16 9.08
N GLY A 131 -2.90 -4.27 8.80
CA GLY A 131 -4.29 -4.20 8.36
C GLY A 131 -5.23 -4.15 9.55
N LEU A 132 -5.94 -3.02 9.68
CA LEU A 132 -6.99 -2.82 10.66
C LEU A 132 -8.37 -3.06 10.01
N PRO A 133 -9.40 -3.41 10.78
CA PRO A 133 -10.78 -3.28 10.32
C PRO A 133 -11.04 -1.89 9.72
N GLY A 134 -11.51 -1.84 8.48
CA GLY A 134 -11.84 -0.60 7.77
C GLY A 134 -10.67 0.33 7.39
N HIS A 135 -9.44 0.06 7.84
CA HIS A 135 -8.28 0.94 7.60
C HIS A 135 -6.99 0.15 7.35
N TYR A 136 -5.89 0.84 7.05
CA TYR A 136 -4.57 0.22 6.91
C TYR A 136 -3.50 1.24 7.26
N ILE A 137 -2.56 0.86 8.12
CA ILE A 137 -1.48 1.73 8.59
C ILE A 137 -0.13 1.04 8.40
N VAL A 138 0.95 1.75 8.66
CA VAL A 138 2.31 1.20 8.65
C VAL A 138 2.88 1.30 10.05
N LYS A 139 3.57 0.24 10.50
CA LYS A 139 4.44 0.31 11.68
C LYS A 139 5.89 0.35 11.25
N VAL A 140 6.67 1.19 11.91
CA VAL A 140 8.12 1.33 11.71
C VAL A 140 8.82 1.01 13.02
N GLN A 141 9.73 0.04 13.00
CA GLN A 141 10.45 -0.43 14.17
C GLN A 141 11.81 0.27 14.31
N PHE A 142 12.10 0.67 15.54
CA PHE A 142 13.32 1.38 15.94
C PHE A 142 13.90 0.75 17.20
N GLU A 143 14.82 -0.20 17.06
CA GLU A 143 15.45 -0.91 18.18
C GLU A 143 14.41 -1.48 19.19
N LEU A 144 14.11 -0.76 20.27
CA LEU A 144 13.17 -1.12 21.33
C LEU A 144 11.78 -0.46 21.21
N ASN A 145 11.56 0.37 20.20
CA ASN A 145 10.33 1.15 20.01
C ASN A 145 9.71 0.86 18.64
N GLU A 146 8.43 1.19 18.50
CA GLU A 146 7.75 1.23 17.21
C GLU A 146 6.90 2.49 17.11
N VAL A 147 6.75 3.00 15.88
CA VAL A 147 5.87 4.12 15.56
C VAL A 147 4.85 3.64 14.54
N TYR A 148 3.60 4.00 14.76
CA TYR A 148 2.53 3.79 13.80
C TYR A 148 2.35 5.04 12.97
N VAL A 149 2.24 4.87 11.65
CA VAL A 149 2.11 5.93 10.66
C VAL A 149 0.87 5.64 9.83
N ASP A 150 0.10 6.68 9.55
CA ASP A 150 -1.08 6.61 8.70
C ASP A 150 -0.82 7.33 7.36
N PRO A 151 -0.42 6.60 6.30
CA PRO A 151 -0.23 7.18 4.97
C PRO A 151 -1.51 7.74 4.33
N PHE A 152 -2.71 7.36 4.80
CA PHE A 152 -3.95 7.96 4.32
C PHE A 152 -4.08 9.39 4.82
N ASN A 153 -3.76 9.61 6.10
CA ASN A 153 -3.77 10.90 6.76
C ASN A 153 -2.41 11.60 6.66
N GLU A 154 -1.87 11.68 5.44
CA GLU A 154 -0.65 12.44 5.10
C GLU A 154 0.59 12.05 5.93
N GLY A 155 0.69 10.80 6.36
CA GLY A 155 1.85 10.31 7.12
C GLY A 155 1.79 10.62 8.61
N SER A 156 0.63 11.04 9.13
CA SER A 156 0.43 11.31 10.55
C SER A 156 0.84 10.13 11.43
N THR A 157 1.58 10.41 12.51
CA THR A 157 1.91 9.38 13.51
C THR A 157 0.70 9.11 14.40
N MET A 158 0.43 7.83 14.67
CA MET A 158 -0.68 7.42 15.53
C MET A 158 -0.18 6.88 16.87
N THR A 159 -0.84 7.30 17.93
CA THR A 159 -0.72 6.68 19.26
C THR A 159 -1.63 5.46 19.39
N MET A 160 -1.34 4.60 20.36
CA MET A 160 -2.18 3.44 20.69
C MET A 160 -3.64 3.83 20.98
N MET A 161 -3.85 4.93 21.71
CA MET A 161 -5.18 5.45 22.03
C MET A 161 -5.94 5.91 20.78
N GLU A 162 -5.26 6.50 19.79
CA GLU A 162 -5.89 6.89 18.52
C GLU A 162 -6.25 5.69 17.66
N ILE A 163 -5.42 4.63 17.66
CA ILE A 163 -5.73 3.38 16.96
C ILE A 163 -6.94 2.69 17.62
N GLU A 164 -6.98 2.63 18.95
CA GLU A 164 -8.12 2.09 19.71
C GLU A 164 -9.40 2.85 19.39
N LYS A 165 -9.34 4.19 19.42
CA LYS A 165 -10.47 5.05 19.06
C LYS A 165 -10.94 4.81 17.63
N LEU A 166 -10.03 4.66 16.67
CA LEU A 166 -10.36 4.35 15.29
C LEU A 166 -11.11 3.01 15.19
N LEU A 167 -10.64 1.97 15.88
CA LEU A 167 -11.30 0.66 15.89
C LEU A 167 -12.70 0.71 16.52
N HIS A 168 -12.84 1.42 17.64
CA HIS A 168 -14.13 1.63 18.28
C HIS A 168 -15.11 2.36 17.34
N GLN A 169 -14.64 3.38 16.61
CA GLN A 169 -15.48 4.12 15.66
C GLN A 169 -15.91 3.28 14.45
N ILE A 170 -15.01 2.47 13.90
CA ILE A 170 -15.31 1.64 12.72
C ILE A 170 -16.26 0.48 13.07
N SER A 171 -16.23 0.03 14.32
CA SER A 171 -16.97 -1.16 14.78
C SER A 171 -18.19 -0.84 15.64
N ASP A 172 -18.61 0.42 15.74
CA ASP A 172 -19.66 0.86 16.67
C ASP A 172 -19.41 0.37 18.13
N GLY A 173 -18.14 0.34 18.53
CA GLY A 173 -17.68 -0.04 19.86
C GLY A 173 -17.61 -1.55 20.13
N THR A 174 -17.73 -2.41 19.12
CA THR A 174 -17.72 -3.88 19.32
C THR A 174 -16.33 -4.51 19.27
N ILE A 175 -15.32 -3.80 18.76
CA ILE A 175 -13.94 -4.33 18.65
C ILE A 175 -13.02 -3.60 19.62
N GLU A 176 -12.49 -4.35 20.58
CA GLU A 176 -11.42 -3.94 21.48
C GLU A 176 -10.05 -4.12 20.80
N LEU A 177 -9.13 -3.17 21.00
CA LEU A 177 -7.78 -3.27 20.46
C LEU A 177 -7.00 -4.42 21.09
N THR A 178 -6.33 -5.22 20.27
CA THR A 178 -5.48 -6.34 20.71
C THR A 178 -4.15 -6.31 19.96
N SER A 179 -3.12 -6.98 20.50
CA SER A 179 -1.82 -7.11 19.82
C SER A 179 -1.93 -7.79 18.45
N ASP A 180 -2.94 -8.65 18.25
CA ASP A 180 -3.18 -9.31 16.96
C ASP A 180 -3.61 -8.32 15.87
N HIS A 181 -4.30 -7.24 16.21
CA HIS A 181 -4.63 -6.18 15.27
C HIS A 181 -3.39 -5.40 14.80
N LEU A 182 -2.32 -5.39 15.62
CA LEU A 182 -1.07 -4.66 15.36
C LEU A 182 0.04 -5.54 14.78
N ARG A 183 -0.26 -6.81 14.51
CA ARG A 183 0.70 -7.72 13.91
C ARG A 183 1.08 -7.25 12.51
N ALA A 184 2.35 -7.46 12.15
CA ALA A 184 2.80 -7.19 10.79
C ALA A 184 2.03 -8.09 9.81
N TRP A 185 1.53 -7.49 8.73
CA TRP A 185 0.97 -8.23 7.61
C TRP A 185 2.07 -8.59 6.61
N SER A 186 1.98 -9.79 6.04
CA SER A 186 2.83 -10.15 4.90
C SER A 186 2.43 -9.36 3.66
N GLY A 187 3.34 -9.27 2.69
CA GLY A 187 3.02 -8.67 1.39
C GLY A 187 1.87 -9.40 0.68
N ARG A 188 1.74 -10.72 0.87
CA ARG A 188 0.63 -11.53 0.37
C ARG A 188 -0.72 -11.09 0.95
N GLN A 189 -0.80 -10.90 2.27
CA GLN A 189 -2.02 -10.38 2.92
C GLN A 189 -2.37 -8.97 2.41
N THR A 190 -1.35 -8.15 2.18
CA THR A 190 -1.51 -6.79 1.65
C THR A 190 -2.10 -6.80 0.24
N LEU A 191 -1.52 -7.56 -0.69
CA LEU A 191 -2.05 -7.66 -2.06
C LEU A 191 -3.42 -8.33 -2.10
N HIS A 192 -3.69 -9.31 -1.23
CA HIS A 192 -5.01 -9.91 -1.10
C HIS A 192 -6.05 -8.85 -0.69
N ARG A 193 -5.70 -7.93 0.22
CA ARG A 193 -6.58 -6.83 0.63
C ARG A 193 -6.76 -5.78 -0.46
N VAL A 194 -5.73 -5.48 -1.25
CA VAL A 194 -5.86 -4.63 -2.47
C VAL A 194 -6.90 -5.22 -3.42
N LEU A 195 -6.80 -6.52 -3.72
CA LEU A 195 -7.75 -7.22 -4.58
C LEU A 195 -9.16 -7.29 -3.98
N GLY A 196 -9.28 -7.47 -2.67
CA GLY A 196 -10.58 -7.41 -1.97
C GLY A 196 -11.23 -6.03 -2.07
N ASN A 197 -10.44 -4.96 -1.99
CA ASN A 197 -10.93 -3.60 -2.22
C ASN A 197 -11.42 -3.43 -3.67
N LEU A 198 -10.63 -3.86 -4.66
CA LEU A 198 -11.03 -3.84 -6.07
C LEU A 198 -12.32 -4.64 -6.32
N GLN A 199 -12.42 -5.85 -5.78
CA GLN A 199 -13.63 -6.67 -5.90
C GLN A 199 -14.86 -5.95 -5.36
N SER A 200 -14.76 -5.41 -4.14
CA SER A 200 -15.86 -4.68 -3.49
C SER A 200 -16.26 -3.43 -4.28
N MET A 201 -15.29 -2.65 -4.75
CA MET A 201 -15.53 -1.43 -5.52
C MET A 201 -16.16 -1.74 -6.88
N TRP A 202 -15.65 -2.73 -7.62
CA TRP A 202 -16.24 -3.12 -8.90
C TRP A 202 -17.65 -3.71 -8.76
N MET A 203 -17.93 -4.42 -7.67
CA MET A 203 -19.30 -4.85 -7.35
C MET A 203 -20.22 -3.65 -7.12
N ARG A 204 -19.76 -2.61 -6.40
CA ARG A 204 -20.52 -1.38 -6.16
C ARG A 204 -20.80 -0.60 -7.43
N THR A 205 -19.84 -0.55 -8.36
CA THR A 205 -19.99 0.15 -9.65
C THR A 205 -20.70 -0.67 -10.72
N GLY A 206 -21.11 -1.91 -10.44
CA GLY A 206 -21.86 -2.76 -11.36
C GLY A 206 -21.03 -3.45 -12.45
N ASP A 207 -19.72 -3.67 -12.24
CA ASP A 207 -18.86 -4.44 -13.14
C ASP A 207 -18.50 -5.82 -12.53
N PRO A 208 -19.38 -6.83 -12.65
CA PRO A 208 -19.15 -8.14 -12.06
C PRO A 208 -17.98 -8.89 -12.72
N ARG A 209 -17.58 -8.51 -13.96
CA ARG A 209 -16.47 -9.16 -14.65
C ARG A 209 -15.15 -8.76 -14.01
N LYS A 210 -14.94 -7.46 -13.75
CA LYS A 210 -13.74 -7.00 -13.03
C LYS A 210 -13.71 -7.49 -11.58
N ALA A 211 -14.87 -7.54 -10.92
CA ALA A 211 -14.97 -8.12 -9.58
C ALA A 211 -14.56 -9.62 -9.56
N ALA A 212 -15.01 -10.40 -10.54
CA ALA A 212 -14.60 -11.80 -10.70
C ALA A 212 -13.10 -11.93 -10.99
N ALA A 213 -12.55 -11.11 -11.89
CA ALA A 213 -11.12 -11.11 -12.18
C ALA A 213 -10.26 -10.76 -10.95
N ALA A 214 -10.70 -9.83 -10.10
CA ALA A 214 -10.02 -9.53 -8.84
C ALA A 214 -10.04 -10.74 -7.89
N ARG A 215 -11.17 -11.44 -7.81
CA ARG A 215 -11.30 -12.68 -7.03
C ARG A 215 -10.39 -13.80 -7.52
N GLU A 216 -10.32 -14.03 -8.82
CA GLU A 216 -9.42 -15.03 -9.41
C GLU A 216 -7.94 -14.73 -9.08
N ARG A 217 -7.55 -13.45 -9.05
CA ARG A 217 -6.20 -13.04 -8.61
C ARG A 217 -5.98 -13.26 -7.11
N MET A 218 -7.01 -13.16 -6.27
CA MET A 218 -6.89 -13.53 -4.84
C MET A 218 -6.61 -15.02 -4.69
N GLU A 219 -7.27 -15.87 -5.48
CA GLU A 219 -7.03 -17.32 -5.48
C GLU A 219 -5.59 -17.68 -5.90
N ILE A 220 -4.97 -16.88 -6.78
CA ILE A 220 -3.54 -17.03 -7.15
C ILE A 220 -2.62 -16.76 -5.96
N LEU A 221 -2.95 -15.78 -5.12
CA LEU A 221 -2.16 -15.49 -3.92
C LEU A 221 -2.31 -16.58 -2.85
N GLY A 222 -3.41 -17.34 -2.86
CA GLY A 222 -3.74 -18.28 -1.79
C GLY A 222 -4.31 -17.58 -0.55
N ALA A 223 -4.83 -18.39 0.38
CA ALA A 223 -5.34 -17.94 1.68
C ALA A 223 -4.22 -17.66 2.68
#